data_AF-A0A920B7M6-F1
#
_entry.id   AF-A0A920B7M6-F1
#
_cell.length_a   1.000
_cell.length_b   1.000
_cell.length_c   1.000
_cell.angle_alpha   90.00
_cell.angle_beta   90.00
_cell.angle_gamma   90.00
#
_symmetry.space_group_name_H-M   'P 1'
#
loop_
_entity.id
_entity.type
_entity.pdbx_description
1 polymer ?
#
loop_
_entity_poly.entity_id
_entity_poly.type
_entity_poly.pdbx_seq_one_letter_code
_entity_poly.pdbx_strand_id
1 'polypeptide(L)'
;MAIKHTPYFVEIFNKFTKQFTKELLVDAESYDNAIQKTISIANIDPLNFDIKAQEASLEQANGWLEEKFPSGEYKHIIIDESNGIYELIYNPMGNIY
;
A
#
# COMPACT_ATOMS: atom_id res chain seq x y z
N MET A 1 -12.65 -8.01 6.94
CA MET A 1 -11.33 -7.69 6.36
C MET A 1 -10.39 -8.79 6.76
N ALA A 2 -9.87 -9.56 5.80
CA ALA A 2 -8.99 -10.66 6.14
C ALA A 2 -7.82 -10.62 5.16
N ILE A 3 -6.73 -10.00 5.61
CA ILE A 3 -5.39 -10.41 5.19
C ILE A 3 -5.35 -11.93 5.42
N LYS A 4 -5.23 -12.72 4.35
CA LYS A 4 -5.28 -14.19 4.41
C LYS A 4 -3.90 -14.80 4.60
N HIS A 5 -2.87 -14.07 4.17
CA HIS A 5 -1.47 -14.47 4.18
C HIS A 5 -0.67 -13.43 4.97
N THR A 6 0.49 -13.05 4.45
CA THR A 6 1.37 -12.06 5.06
C THR A 6 1.07 -10.68 4.45
N PRO A 7 0.76 -9.67 5.28
CA PRO A 7 0.61 -8.32 4.78
C PRO A 7 1.97 -7.71 4.46
N TYR A 8 2.06 -7.03 3.32
CA TYR A 8 3.21 -6.25 2.92
C TYR A 8 2.81 -4.78 2.74
N PHE A 9 3.53 -3.88 3.39
CA PHE A 9 3.48 -2.46 3.06
C PHE A 9 4.36 -2.24 1.84
N VAL A 10 3.77 -1.75 0.76
CA VAL A 10 4.44 -1.51 -0.50
C VAL A 10 4.47 -0.02 -0.79
N GLU A 11 5.66 0.55 -0.74
CA GLU A 11 5.93 1.94 -1.08
C GLU A 11 6.45 2.04 -2.51
N ILE A 12 5.86 2.94 -3.29
CA ILE A 12 6.24 3.19 -4.67
C ILE A 12 6.91 4.56 -4.74
N PHE A 13 8.14 4.59 -5.25
CA PHE A 13 8.90 5.82 -5.47
C PHE A 13 9.18 6.00 -6.95
N ASN A 14 9.22 7.23 -7.42
CA ASN A 14 9.75 7.52 -8.74
C ASN A 14 11.26 7.25 -8.74
N LYS A 15 11.74 6.43 -9.67
CA LYS A 15 13.14 5.99 -9.69
C LYS A 15 14.13 7.13 -9.93
N PHE A 16 13.73 8.12 -10.72
CA PHE A 16 14.55 9.26 -11.14
C PHE A 16 14.53 10.39 -10.12
N THR A 17 13.36 10.77 -9.64
CA THR A 17 13.22 11.89 -8.69
C THR A 17 13.31 11.46 -7.24
N LYS A 18 13.27 10.15 -6.97
CA LYS A 18 13.16 9.55 -5.62
C LYS A 18 11.96 10.05 -4.82
N GLN A 19 10.98 10.67 -5.50
CA GLN A 19 9.77 11.16 -4.86
C GLN A 19 8.85 9.98 -4.55
N PHE A 20 8.37 9.96 -3.30
CA PHE A 20 7.30 9.08 -2.89
C PHE A 20 6.07 9.33 -3.77
N THR A 21 5.50 8.26 -4.29
CA THR A 21 4.32 8.31 -5.16
C THR A 21 3.11 7.83 -4.41
N LYS A 22 3.16 6.60 -3.87
CA LYS A 22 2.02 5.94 -3.23
C LYS A 22 2.48 4.88 -2.24
N GLU A 23 1.62 4.56 -1.29
CA GLU A 23 1.77 3.44 -0.36
C GLU A 23 0.54 2.53 -0.47
N LEU A 24 0.78 1.23 -0.46
CA LEU A 24 -0.22 0.18 -0.56
C LEU A 24 -0.02 -0.82 0.57
N LEU A 25 -1.10 -1.40 1.05
CA LEU A 25 -1.09 -2.59 1.88
C LEU A 25 -1.58 -3.76 1.01
N VAL A 26 -0.73 -4.78 0.86
CA VAL A 26 -0.96 -5.91 -0.05
C VAL A 26 -0.86 -7.22 0.73
N ASP A 27 -1.93 -8.01 0.75
CA ASP A 27 -1.89 -9.40 1.20
C ASP A 27 -1.20 -10.29 0.16
N ALA A 28 -0.10 -10.96 0.52
CA ALA A 28 0.64 -11.81 -0.40
C ALA A 28 1.26 -13.04 0.28
N GLU A 29 1.52 -14.07 -0.52
CA GLU A 29 2.18 -15.31 -0.06
C GLU A 29 3.69 -15.14 0.11
N SER A 30 4.28 -14.16 -0.58
CA SER A 30 5.72 -13.88 -0.56
C SER A 30 6.02 -12.45 -1.01
N TYR A 31 7.23 -11.97 -0.72
CA TYR A 31 7.73 -10.67 -1.17
C TYR A 31 7.58 -10.48 -2.69
N ASP A 32 8.05 -11.44 -3.50
CA ASP A 32 7.94 -11.35 -4.96
C ASP A 32 6.48 -11.29 -5.42
N ASN A 33 5.58 -12.03 -4.76
CA ASN A 33 4.15 -11.98 -5.06
C ASN A 33 3.55 -10.61 -4.75
N ALA A 34 3.94 -9.98 -3.63
CA ALA A 34 3.49 -8.64 -3.26
C ALA A 34 3.91 -7.59 -4.31
N ILE A 35 5.15 -7.67 -4.79
CA ILE A 35 5.65 -6.77 -5.84
C ILE A 35 4.90 -6.98 -7.16
N GLN A 36 4.71 -8.23 -7.59
CA GLN A 36 3.97 -8.54 -8.83
C GLN A 36 2.52 -8.08 -8.77
N LYS A 37 1.82 -8.31 -7.65
CA LYS A 37 0.47 -7.79 -7.41
C LYS A 37 0.43 -6.27 -7.50
N THR A 38 1.39 -5.60 -6.87
CA THR A 38 1.50 -4.13 -6.90
C THR A 38 1.69 -3.60 -8.30
N ILE A 39 2.61 -4.18 -9.09
CA ILE A 39 2.84 -3.78 -10.49
C ILE A 39 1.56 -3.93 -11.31
N SER A 40 0.88 -5.07 -11.16
CA SER A 40 -0.36 -5.37 -11.88
C SER A 40 -1.48 -4.36 -11.61
N ILE A 41 -1.60 -3.91 -10.35
CA ILE A 41 -2.72 -3.08 -9.89
C ILE A 41 -2.45 -1.60 -10.03
N ALA A 42 -1.25 -1.17 -9.66
CA ALA A 42 -0.86 0.23 -9.78
C ALA A 42 -0.61 0.63 -11.25
N ASN A 43 -0.54 -0.35 -12.17
CA ASN A 43 -0.26 -0.16 -13.59
C ASN A 43 0.99 0.72 -13.80
N ILE A 44 1.98 0.52 -12.94
CA ILE A 44 3.23 1.26 -12.91
C ILE A 44 4.30 0.51 -13.68
N ASP A 45 5.11 1.26 -14.41
CA ASP A 45 6.22 0.68 -15.16
C ASP A 45 7.42 0.48 -14.22
N PRO A 46 7.84 -0.77 -13.94
CA PRO A 46 8.94 -1.05 -13.01
C PRO A 46 10.30 -0.51 -13.49
N LEU A 47 10.41 -0.08 -14.76
CA LEU A 47 11.62 0.60 -15.24
C LEU A 47 11.71 2.03 -14.70
N ASN A 48 10.57 2.67 -14.45
CA ASN A 48 10.46 4.08 -14.05
C ASN A 48 10.19 4.26 -12.55
N PHE A 49 9.74 3.21 -11.86
CA PHE A 49 9.40 3.24 -10.44
C PHE A 49 10.24 2.24 -9.63
N ASP A 50 10.62 2.64 -8.42
CA ASP A 50 11.27 1.80 -7.41
C ASP A 50 10.17 1.34 -6.44
N ILE A 51 9.97 0.03 -6.35
CA ILE A 51 8.93 -0.58 -5.53
C ILE A 51 9.61 -1.27 -4.36
N LYS A 52 9.27 -0.86 -3.15
CA LYS A 52 9.79 -1.44 -1.92
C LYS A 52 8.64 -2.08 -1.16
N ALA A 53 8.70 -3.39 -0.96
CA ALA A 53 7.80 -4.07 -0.05
C ALA A 53 8.49 -4.29 1.30
N GLN A 54 7.74 -4.16 2.38
CA GLN A 54 8.16 -4.49 3.72
C GLN A 54 7.12 -5.39 4.35
N GLU A 55 7.57 -6.52 4.87
CA GLU A 55 6.71 -7.41 5.63
C GLU A 55 6.19 -6.72 6.88
N ALA A 56 4.89 -6.82 7.11
CA ALA A 56 4.21 -6.26 8.25
C ALA A 56 3.62 -7.38 9.11
N SER A 57 3.51 -7.12 10.40
CA SER A 57 2.68 -7.96 11.28
C SER A 57 1.19 -7.69 11.01
N LEU A 58 0.35 -8.70 11.23
CA LEU A 58 -1.12 -8.54 11.14
C LEU A 58 -1.63 -7.40 12.03
N GLU A 59 -1.04 -7.21 13.22
CA GLU A 59 -1.38 -6.09 14.11
C GLU A 59 -1.08 -4.73 13.48
N GLN A 60 0.05 -4.59 12.78
CA GLN A 60 0.42 -3.34 12.09
C GLN A 60 -0.52 -3.08 10.92
N ALA A 61 -0.80 -4.10 10.12
CA ALA A 61 -1.72 -4.02 8.99
C ALA A 61 -3.14 -3.64 9.43
N ASN A 62 -3.66 -4.27 10.49
CA ASN A 62 -4.96 -3.95 11.05
C ASN A 62 -4.99 -2.53 11.63
N GLY A 63 -3.96 -2.14 12.39
CA GLY A 63 -3.85 -0.77 12.91
C GLY A 63 -3.87 0.29 11.81
N TRP A 64 -3.14 0.04 10.71
CA TRP A 64 -3.13 0.91 9.52
C TRP A 64 -4.50 0.96 8.83
N LEU A 65 -5.20 -0.18 8.72
CA LEU A 65 -6.57 -0.21 8.18
C LEU A 65 -7.56 0.49 9.10
N GLU A 66 -7.33 0.52 10.40
CA GLU A 66 -8.18 1.23 11.35
C GLU A 66 -7.90 2.73 11.42
N GLU A 67 -6.81 3.21 10.80
CA GLU A 67 -6.49 4.63 10.77
C GLU A 67 -7.57 5.43 10.04
N LYS A 68 -8.00 6.51 10.70
CA LYS A 68 -9.00 7.43 10.21
C LYS A 68 -8.47 8.86 10.19
N PHE A 69 -8.95 9.64 9.23
CA PHE A 69 -8.81 11.08 9.25
C PHE A 69 -9.57 11.68 10.45
N PRO A 70 -9.26 12.92 10.86
CA PRO A 70 -10.05 13.64 11.86
C PRO A 70 -11.53 13.79 11.50
N SER A 71 -11.88 13.68 10.21
CA SER A 71 -13.26 13.65 9.71
C SER A 71 -14.01 12.35 10.03
N GLY A 72 -13.32 11.30 10.46
CA GLY A 72 -13.88 9.97 10.74
C GLY A 72 -13.84 9.00 9.55
N GLU A 73 -13.39 9.44 8.37
CA GLU A 73 -13.18 8.60 7.20
C GLU A 73 -11.89 7.79 7.30
N TYR A 74 -11.84 6.59 6.73
CA TYR A 74 -10.61 5.79 6.71
C TYR A 74 -9.52 6.47 5.87
N LYS A 75 -8.26 6.34 6.31
CA LYS A 75 -7.12 6.86 5.55
C LYS A 75 -6.79 6.04 4.31
N HIS A 76 -7.45 4.91 4.07
CA HIS A 76 -7.19 4.04 2.93
C HIS A 76 -8.43 3.89 2.04
N ILE A 77 -8.20 3.63 0.75
CA ILE A 77 -9.22 3.10 -0.16
C ILE A 77 -8.99 1.61 -0.40
N ILE A 78 -10.08 0.90 -0.65
CA ILE A 78 -10.05 -0.50 -1.05
C ILE A 78 -9.89 -0.54 -2.57
N ILE A 79 -8.76 -1.07 -3.05
CA ILE A 79 -8.51 -1.24 -4.48
C ILE A 79 -9.05 -2.60 -4.94
N ASP A 80 -8.72 -3.65 -4.20
CA ASP A 80 -9.19 -5.01 -4.46
C ASP A 80 -9.34 -5.77 -3.15
N GLU A 81 -10.57 -5.84 -2.65
CA GLU A 81 -10.89 -6.55 -1.40
C GLU A 81 -10.64 -8.06 -1.50
N SER A 82 -10.86 -8.66 -2.68
CA SER A 82 -10.74 -10.11 -2.87
C SER A 82 -9.28 -10.57 -2.75
N ASN A 83 -8.36 -9.72 -3.21
CA ASN A 83 -6.92 -9.93 -3.13
C ASN A 83 -6.27 -9.26 -1.92
N GLY A 84 -7.03 -8.56 -1.07
CA GLY A 84 -6.55 -7.92 0.15
C GLY A 84 -5.64 -6.71 -0.12
N ILE A 85 -6.07 -5.81 -1.01
CA ILE A 85 -5.24 -4.73 -1.53
C ILE A 85 -5.91 -3.38 -1.27
N TYR A 86 -5.17 -2.55 -0.55
CA TYR A 86 -5.62 -1.26 -0.04
C TYR A 86 -4.58 -0.19 -0.36
N GLU A 87 -5.01 1.00 -0.75
CA GLU A 87 -4.11 2.12 -1.08
C GLU A 87 -4.28 3.23 -0.05
N LEU A 88 -3.17 3.81 0.41
CA LEU A 88 -3.19 4.96 1.30
C LEU A 88 -3.72 6.18 0.54
N ILE A 89 -4.76 6.80 1.07
CA ILE A 89 -5.24 8.10 0.60
C ILE A 89 -4.30 9.15 1.15
N TYR A 90 -3.31 9.56 0.36
CA TYR A 90 -2.60 10.79 0.63
C TYR A 90 -3.51 11.96 0.27
N ASN A 91 -4.04 12.62 1.28
CA ASN A 91 -4.79 13.85 1.05
C ASN A 91 -3.81 14.88 0.45
N PRO A 92 -4.07 15.45 -0.75
CA PRO A 92 -3.13 16.31 -1.48
C PRO A 92 -2.78 17.65 -0.79
N MET A 93 -3.25 17.87 0.44
CA MET A 93 -2.83 19.01 1.27
C MET A 93 -1.47 18.85 1.96
N GLY A 94 -0.72 17.76 1.70
CA GLY A 94 0.71 17.68 2.02
C GLY A 94 1.05 17.84 3.51
N ASN A 95 0.11 17.56 4.41
CA ASN A 95 0.37 17.56 5.85
C ASN A 95 0.10 16.18 6.44
N ILE A 96 1.17 15.61 6.97
CA ILE A 96 1.16 14.68 8.10
C ILE A 96 0.47 15.44 9.24
N TYR A 97 -0.75 15.04 9.61
CA TYR A 97 -1.34 15.43 10.90
C TYR A 97 -0.77 14.54 11.99
#